data_AF-A0A4Q3XRS0-F1
#
_entry.id   AF-A0A4Q3XRS0-F1
#
_cell.length_a   1.000
_cell.length_b   1.000
_cell.length_c   1.000
_cell.angle_alpha   90.00
_cell.angle_beta   90.00
_cell.angle_gamma   90.00
#
_symmetry.space_group_name_H-M   'P 1'
#
loop_
_entity.id
_entity.type
_entity.pdbx_description
1 polymer ?
#
loop_
_entity_poly.entity_id
_entity_poly.type
_entity_poly.pdbx_seq_one_letter_code
_entity_poly.pdbx_strand_id
1 'polypeptide(L)' 'MTAKRTGGRILVDNLVAQGCDRIFHVPGESFLAVLDALHDVPQIDVVTCRQEGGVGFMA' A
#
# COMPACT_ATOMS: atom_id res chain seq x y z
N MET A 1 -15.14 -4.93 -21.27
CA MET A 1 -15.26 -5.61 -19.96
C MET A 1 -14.25 -4.99 -19.02
N THR A 2 -14.69 -4.38 -17.93
CA THR A 2 -13.78 -3.97 -16.86
C THR A 2 -13.20 -5.24 -16.23
N ALA A 3 -11.88 -5.39 -16.23
CA ALA A 3 -11.23 -6.47 -15.50
C ALA A 3 -11.63 -6.38 -14.02
N LYS A 4 -11.90 -7.52 -13.37
CA LYS A 4 -12.18 -7.54 -11.93
C LYS A 4 -10.95 -7.01 -11.19
N ARG A 5 -11.15 -6.01 -10.34
CA ARG A 5 -10.11 -5.48 -9.45
C ARG A 5 -9.97 -6.39 -8.23
N THR A 6 -8.72 -6.61 -7.79
CA THR A 6 -8.43 -7.32 -6.53
C THR A 6 -8.78 -6.43 -5.34
N GLY A 7 -8.93 -7.02 -4.15
CA GLY A 7 -9.13 -6.25 -2.92
C GLY A 7 -7.99 -5.24 -2.65
N GLY A 8 -6.75 -5.64 -2.91
CA GLY A 8 -5.58 -4.75 -2.80
C GLY A 8 -5.65 -3.57 -3.76
N ARG A 9 -6.07 -3.80 -5.01
CA ARG A 9 -6.23 -2.70 -5.97
C ARG A 9 -7.33 -1.73 -5.58
N ILE A 10 -8.46 -2.23 -5.08
CA ILE A 10 -9.55 -1.38 -4.57
C ILE A 10 -9.04 -0.51 -3.41
N LEU A 11 -8.29 -1.08 -2.46
CA LEU A 11 -7.72 -0.34 -1.35
C LEU A 11 -6.77 0.77 -1.83
N VAL A 12 -5.78 0.44 -2.66
CA VAL A 12 -4.78 1.39 -3.14
C VAL A 12 -5.39 2.51 -3.97
N ASP A 13 -6.36 2.21 -4.85
CA ASP A 13 -7.10 3.22 -5.61
C ASP A 13 -7.81 4.22 -4.68
N ASN A 14 -8.36 3.76 -3.55
CA ASN A 14 -9.00 4.63 -2.56
C ASN A 14 -7.98 5.50 -1.81
N LEU A 15 -6.83 4.94 -1.44
CA LEU A 15 -5.74 5.71 -0.80
C LEU A 15 -5.27 6.85 -1.69
N VAL A 16 -5.07 6.56 -2.98
CA VAL A 16 -4.76 7.59 -4.00
C VAL A 16 -5.86 8.65 -4.06
N ALA A 17 -7.13 8.25 -4.12
CA ALA A 17 -8.25 9.19 -4.22
C ALA A 17 -8.38 10.10 -2.99
N GLN A 18 -7.91 9.64 -1.82
CA GLN A 18 -7.84 10.43 -0.58
C GLN A 18 -6.57 11.28 -0.47
N GLY A 19 -5.68 11.25 -1.46
CA GLY A 19 -4.45 12.04 -1.48
C GLY A 19 -3.30 11.45 -0.67
N CYS A 20 -3.33 10.15 -0.35
CA CYS A 20 -2.18 9.47 0.24
C CYS A 20 -1.02 9.46 -0.76
N ASP A 21 0.16 9.90 -0.31
CA ASP A 21 1.39 10.01 -1.11
C ASP A 21 2.54 9.16 -0.53
N ARG A 22 2.39 8.60 0.67
CA ARG A 22 3.38 7.73 1.32
C ARG A 22 2.74 6.67 2.22
N ILE A 23 3.33 5.47 2.22
CA ILE A 23 2.98 4.35 3.10
C ILE A 23 4.24 3.77 3.76
N PHE A 24 4.12 3.44 5.05
CA PHE A 24 5.14 2.73 5.81
C PHE A 24 4.66 1.31 6.11
N HIS A 25 5.51 0.30 5.90
CA HIS A 25 5.13 -1.09 6.18
C HIS A 25 6.29 -1.93 6.71
N VAL A 26 5.97 -3.04 7.37
CA VAL A 26 6.92 -4.11 7.69
C VAL A 26 6.58 -5.30 6.79
N PRO A 27 7.58 -5.96 6.15
CA PRO A 27 7.33 -7.10 5.26
C PRO A 27 6.52 -8.22 5.93
N GLY A 28 5.47 -8.70 5.26
CA GLY A 28 4.65 -9.82 5.72
C GLY A 28 3.71 -10.36 4.63
N GLU A 29 3.32 -11.62 4.74
CA GLU A 29 2.52 -12.30 3.72
C GLU A 29 1.03 -11.92 3.73
N SER A 30 0.52 -11.42 4.86
CA SER A 30 -0.91 -11.17 5.07
C SER A 30 -1.51 -10.09 4.15
N PHE A 31 -0.68 -9.31 3.45
CA PHE A 31 -1.12 -8.18 2.64
C PHE A 31 -0.40 -8.09 1.28
N LEU A 32 0.11 -9.22 0.75
CA LEU A 32 0.79 -9.26 -0.55
C LEU A 32 -0.04 -8.65 -1.69
N ALA A 33 -1.37 -8.83 -1.68
CA ALA A 33 -2.24 -8.22 -2.69
C ALA A 33 -2.21 -6.67 -2.67
N VAL A 34 -1.93 -6.06 -1.52
CA VAL A 34 -1.76 -4.60 -1.39
C VAL A 34 -0.38 -4.20 -1.89
N LEU A 35 0.68 -4.95 -1.55
CA LEU A 35 2.03 -4.70 -2.04
C LEU A 35 2.12 -4.81 -3.57
N ASP A 36 1.46 -5.82 -4.15
CA ASP A 36 1.31 -5.99 -5.59
C ASP A 36 0.60 -4.79 -6.22
N ALA A 37 -0.51 -4.33 -5.63
CA ALA A 37 -1.22 -3.16 -6.12
C ALA A 37 -0.41 -1.86 -5.98
N LEU A 38 0.40 -1.70 -4.93
CA LEU A 38 1.26 -0.54 -4.71
C LEU A 38 2.42 -0.48 -5.71
N HIS A 39 2.94 -1.62 -6.15
CA HIS A 39 3.98 -1.69 -7.17
C HIS A 39 3.55 -1.00 -8.48
N ASP A 40 2.27 -1.05 -8.82
CA ASP A 40 1.69 -0.42 -10.01
C ASP A 40 1.28 1.06 -9.80
N VAL A 41 1.60 1.66 -8.65
CA VAL A 41 1.14 3.01 -8.24
C VAL A 41 2.34 3.84 -7.74
N PRO A 42 3.15 4.40 -8.64
CA PRO A 42 4.40 5.10 -8.27
C PRO A 42 4.21 6.44 -7.58
N GLN A 43 2.97 6.97 -7.54
CA GLN A 43 2.63 8.20 -6.83
C GLN A 43 2.53 8.03 -5.32
N ILE A 44 2.51 6.79 -4.81
CA ILE A 44 2.64 6.49 -3.38
C ILE A 44 4.07 6.00 -3.13
N ASP A 45 4.81 6.73 -2.32
CA ASP A 45 6.13 6.31 -1.85
C ASP A 45 6.00 5.20 -0.80
N VAL A 46 6.62 4.04 -1.06
CA VAL A 46 6.51 2.86 -0.19
C VAL A 46 7.80 2.70 0.61
N VAL A 47 7.74 3.02 1.90
CA VAL A 47 8.87 2.94 2.82
C VAL A 47 8.84 1.61 3.57
N THR A 48 9.82 0.75 3.27
CA THR A 48 9.97 -0.54 3.94
C THR A 48 10.74 -0.40 5.25
N CYS A 49 10.14 -0.89 6.34
CA CYS A 49 10.65 -0.75 7.70
C CYS A 49 10.92 -2.12 8.34
N ARG A 50 11.66 -2.14 9.45
CA ARG A 50 12.02 -3.40 10.15
C ARG A 50 11.17 -3.71 11.39
N GLN A 51 10.56 -2.70 12.01
CA GLN A 51 9.90 -2.81 13.30
C GLN A 51 8.56 -2.08 13.27
N GLU A 52 7.48 -2.74 13.66
CA GLU A 52 6.14 -2.17 13.63
C GLU A 52 6.01 -0.96 14.57
N GLY A 53 6.70 -1.01 15.71
CA GLY A 53 6.71 0.10 16.67
C GLY A 53 7.24 1.41 16.07
N GLY A 54 8.23 1.34 15.19
CA GLY A 54 8.74 2.53 14.48
C GLY A 54 7.79 3.02 13.39
N VAL A 55 7.14 2.08 12.67
CA VAL A 55 6.17 2.39 11.61
C VAL A 55 5.03 3.26 12.14
N GLY A 56 4.48 2.92 13.30
CA GLY A 56 3.37 3.67 13.88
C GLY A 56 3.68 5.13 14.21
N PHE A 57 4.94 5.49 14.49
CA PHE A 57 5.34 6.89 14.73
C PHE A 57 5.61 7.69 13.45
N MET A 58 5.84 7.01 12.31
CA MET A 58 6.14 7.66 11.04
C MET A 58 4.88 7.96 10.20
N ALA A 59 3.79 7.22 10.45
CA ALA A 59 2.56 7.22 9.66
C ALA A 59 1.54 8.29 10.06
#